data_AF-A0A9C8C8K3-F1
#
_entry.id   AF-A0A9C8C8K3-F1
#
_cell.length_a   1.000
_cell.length_b   1.000
_cell.length_c   1.000
_cell.angle_alpha   90.00
_cell.angle_beta   90.00
_cell.angle_gamma   90.00
#
_symmetry.space_group_name_H-M   'P 1'
#
loop_
_entity.id
_entity.type
_entity.pdbx_description
1 polymer ?
#
loop_
_entity_poly.entity_id
_entity_poly.type
_entity_poly.pdbx_seq_one_letter_code
_entity_poly.pdbx_strand_id
1 'polypeptide(L)'
;MLKNSFYRLFVLGLAFIFFLPSSVFAEAPPYEFSVMGVDTYQYLDNLNNDDAYIFRDKMLARGWLKYMEGYNTQVGELSFSYAAPSDIMYFTGHGEWDRNVNSKYGCCCLTNWRPLWPHPPDSILYWDVDNTWNRDIEWAIFACCHTLRDARWKYTLCDYPRAHAIYGYRDVSYDPTDNLIISRFFDYVPNNTLYDCYRWANQDNDLFIWAIIGHLSNIGDYLHGVKTGATADSLSNTDIYRWYYDGGPAAVLLNTDLKSAQLEASYLGLEVDAYVPEEPPELSPINVKPEVVSEKELKQWFARPLRGQGNLPTCTIENGVKRYVDDSYVIECFPSGAIKYQRQSPIKTVGMSEEEALRIAKGFIEEHGTLPEDAFLADTGKTIQEDLETGKEEVLSYTFTYNHAFNEIPISGVPGDAIVVEVASDGVTYYSRLWREVVGKSGEVKKFMPIKKALDKSAANIYGMIKGFSTIKIDAIEPVYYSAPFNKTQSYMLPAWRLRVSGDGNHSYLYLNAYSGELICAK
;
A
#
# COMPACT_ATOMS: atom_id res chain seq x y z
N MET A 1 -39.96 -34.19 -18.23
CA MET A 1 -39.42 -35.17 -17.27
C MET A 1 -38.46 -36.08 -18.03
N LEU A 2 -37.22 -36.32 -17.62
CA LEU A 2 -36.36 -35.63 -16.65
C LEU A 2 -34.92 -35.78 -17.18
N LYS A 3 -34.21 -34.66 -17.42
CA LYS A 3 -32.77 -34.67 -17.73
C LYS A 3 -32.05 -33.94 -16.59
N ASN A 4 -31.25 -34.67 -15.82
CA ASN A 4 -30.31 -34.08 -14.87
C ASN A 4 -29.20 -35.11 -14.57
N SER A 5 -28.08 -35.00 -15.28
CA SER A 5 -26.87 -35.80 -15.09
C SER A 5 -25.75 -35.19 -15.93
N PHE A 6 -24.91 -34.34 -15.34
CA PHE A 6 -23.47 -34.19 -15.62
C PHE A 6 -22.84 -33.23 -14.59
N TYR A 7 -21.51 -33.25 -14.47
CA TYR A 7 -20.68 -32.42 -13.59
C TYR A 7 -20.90 -32.54 -12.07
N ARG A 8 -20.33 -33.61 -11.51
CA ARG A 8 -19.63 -33.60 -10.21
C ARG A 8 -18.28 -34.32 -10.38
N LEU A 9 -17.34 -34.02 -9.47
CA LEU A 9 -15.94 -34.47 -9.45
C LEU A 9 -15.06 -33.94 -10.60
N PHE A 10 -14.36 -32.84 -10.32
CA PHE A 10 -12.89 -32.85 -10.33
C PHE A 10 -12.39 -31.90 -9.24
N VAL A 11 -11.83 -32.45 -8.16
CA VAL A 11 -11.12 -31.69 -7.12
C VAL A 11 -9.83 -32.46 -6.86
N LEU A 12 -8.71 -31.86 -7.26
CA LEU A 12 -7.38 -32.40 -7.04
C LEU A 12 -6.65 -31.43 -6.11
N GLY A 13 -6.20 -31.92 -4.96
CA GLY A 13 -5.56 -31.08 -3.95
C GLY A 13 -4.13 -30.71 -4.34
N LEU A 14 -3.81 -29.42 -4.20
CA LEU A 14 -2.47 -28.91 -3.99
C LEU A 14 -2.50 -28.09 -2.70
N ALA A 15 -1.44 -28.18 -1.91
CA ALA A 15 -1.31 -27.55 -0.60
C ALA A 15 0.08 -26.94 -0.45
N PHE A 16 0.23 -26.08 0.57
CA PHE A 16 1.33 -25.12 0.78
C PHE A 16 1.28 -23.92 -0.22
N ILE A 17 1.67 -22.70 0.17
CA ILE A 17 2.48 -22.31 1.34
C ILE A 17 2.01 -20.98 1.99
N PHE A 18 2.43 -20.72 3.23
CA PHE A 18 2.31 -19.51 4.09
C PHE A 18 1.18 -18.47 3.91
N PHE A 19 0.49 -18.19 5.02
CA PHE A 19 -0.10 -16.88 5.34
C PHE A 19 0.39 -16.42 6.73
N LEU A 20 0.80 -15.16 6.85
CA LEU A 20 1.05 -14.48 8.14
C LEU A 20 -0.20 -13.68 8.59
N PRO A 21 -0.41 -13.48 9.91
CA PRO A 21 -1.62 -12.85 10.45
C PRO A 21 -1.54 -11.30 10.41
N SER A 22 -1.44 -10.70 9.22
CA SER A 22 -1.41 -9.25 9.03
C SER A 22 -2.82 -8.62 8.97
N SER A 23 -3.51 -8.59 10.12
CA SER A 23 -4.87 -8.03 10.28
C SER A 23 -4.92 -6.64 10.94
N VAL A 24 -3.90 -5.81 10.69
CA VAL A 24 -3.94 -4.36 10.99
C VAL A 24 -4.38 -3.61 9.72
N PHE A 25 -5.60 -3.04 9.81
CA PHE A 25 -6.23 -2.01 8.97
C PHE A 25 -5.59 -1.58 7.63
N ALA A 26 -6.37 -1.67 6.55
CA ALA A 26 -6.21 -0.80 5.38
C ALA A 26 -7.36 0.21 5.34
N GLU A 27 -7.01 1.50 5.18
CA GLU A 27 -7.93 2.54 4.72
C GLU A 27 -7.85 2.60 3.18
N ALA A 28 -7.33 3.69 2.60
CA ALA A 28 -6.26 3.47 1.62
C ALA A 28 -5.04 2.94 2.39
N PRO A 29 -4.10 2.18 1.79
CA PRO A 29 -2.85 1.87 2.49
C PRO A 29 -2.24 3.19 3.00
N PRO A 30 -1.97 3.33 4.31
CA PRO A 30 -1.40 4.55 4.86
C PRO A 30 -0.05 4.79 4.20
N TYR A 31 0.07 5.89 3.45
CA TYR A 31 1.21 6.14 2.55
C TYR A 31 2.54 5.77 3.19
N GLU A 32 3.35 5.02 2.46
CA GLU A 32 4.53 4.38 3.01
C GLU A 32 5.75 5.30 2.88
N PHE A 33 6.58 5.34 3.93
CA PHE A 33 7.83 6.08 3.91
C PHE A 33 9.02 5.27 4.39
N SER A 34 10.17 5.53 3.78
CA SER A 34 11.47 5.05 4.21
C SER A 34 12.33 6.20 4.69
N VAL A 35 13.06 5.99 5.79
CA VAL A 35 13.95 7.01 6.36
C VAL A 35 15.34 6.42 6.62
N MET A 36 16.36 7.09 6.09
CA MET A 36 17.76 6.69 6.21
C MET A 36 18.61 7.89 6.60
N GLY A 37 19.63 7.68 7.43
CA GLY A 37 20.55 8.75 7.82
C GLY A 37 21.95 8.27 8.18
N VAL A 38 22.95 9.08 7.82
CA VAL A 38 24.37 8.81 8.07
C VAL A 38 25.04 10.05 8.69
N ASP A 39 25.08 10.10 10.04
CA ASP A 39 25.63 11.22 10.81
C ASP A 39 27.17 11.27 10.83
N THR A 40 27.79 10.09 10.73
CA THR A 40 29.24 9.90 10.84
C THR A 40 29.75 9.16 9.61
N TYR A 41 30.67 9.75 8.86
CA TYR A 41 31.39 9.07 7.78
C TYR A 41 32.90 9.37 7.85
N GLN A 42 33.66 8.38 8.34
CA GLN A 42 35.12 8.17 8.36
C GLN A 42 36.08 9.35 8.67
N TYR A 43 35.88 10.51 8.06
CA TYR A 43 36.66 11.74 8.21
C TYR A 43 35.82 12.93 8.72
N LEU A 44 34.49 12.77 8.83
CA LEU A 44 33.55 13.76 9.33
C LEU A 44 32.55 13.10 10.29
N ASP A 45 32.33 13.75 11.42
CA ASP A 45 31.41 13.43 12.52
C ASP A 45 30.57 14.67 12.89
N ASN A 46 30.33 15.54 11.89
CA ASN A 46 29.79 16.89 12.09
C ASN A 46 28.31 17.05 11.73
N LEU A 47 27.63 15.97 11.35
CA LEU A 47 26.18 15.93 11.17
C LEU A 47 25.53 15.24 12.38
N ASN A 48 24.21 15.32 12.45
CA ASN A 48 23.38 14.55 13.36
C ASN A 48 22.16 14.08 12.56
N ASN A 49 21.68 12.87 12.85
CA ASN A 49 20.48 12.30 12.21
C ASN A 49 19.17 12.94 12.72
N ASP A 50 19.24 14.11 13.37
CA ASP A 50 18.09 14.80 13.97
C ASP A 50 17.07 15.22 12.92
N ASP A 51 17.55 15.58 11.73
CA ASP A 51 16.75 15.86 10.55
C ASP A 51 15.93 14.62 10.11
N ALA A 52 16.56 13.45 9.97
CA ALA A 52 15.88 12.20 9.69
C ALA A 52 14.92 11.77 10.81
N TYR A 53 15.26 12.00 12.09
CA TYR A 53 14.33 11.77 13.21
C TYR A 53 13.12 12.72 13.13
N ILE A 54 13.33 14.01 12.84
CA ILE A 54 12.26 15.01 12.66
C ILE A 54 11.40 14.68 11.43
N PHE A 55 11.99 14.12 10.36
CA PHE A 55 11.22 13.61 9.22
C PHE A 55 10.31 12.46 9.66
N ARG A 56 10.89 11.39 10.21
CA ARG A 56 10.18 10.20 10.70
C ARG A 56 9.04 10.56 11.64
N ASP A 57 9.30 11.39 12.64
CA ASP A 57 8.31 11.70 13.68
C ASP A 57 7.17 12.57 13.13
N LYS A 58 7.45 13.46 12.17
CA LYS A 58 6.42 14.24 11.45
C LYS A 58 5.62 13.41 10.43
N MET A 59 6.15 12.30 9.92
CA MET A 59 5.40 11.31 9.11
C MET A 59 4.50 10.44 9.99
N LEU A 60 5.04 9.85 11.07
CA LEU A 60 4.29 9.05 12.03
C LEU A 60 3.15 9.86 12.67
N ALA A 61 3.38 11.12 13.03
CA ALA A 61 2.35 12.03 13.55
C ALA A 61 1.26 12.42 12.52
N ARG A 62 1.42 12.04 11.24
CA ARG A 62 0.42 12.17 10.17
C ARG A 62 -0.24 10.83 9.80
N GLY A 63 0.06 9.74 10.50
CA GLY A 63 -0.48 8.40 10.23
C GLY A 63 0.14 7.69 9.02
N TRP A 64 1.31 8.12 8.54
CA TRP A 64 2.05 7.43 7.48
C TRP A 64 2.73 6.17 8.02
N LEU A 65 2.81 5.12 7.21
CA LEU A 65 3.42 3.86 7.61
C LEU A 65 4.94 3.88 7.33
N LYS A 66 5.73 3.60 8.35
CA LYS A 66 7.19 3.50 8.23
C LYS A 66 7.57 2.13 7.65
N TYR A 67 7.88 2.08 6.37
CA TYR A 67 8.32 0.86 5.68
C TYR A 67 9.75 0.48 6.09
N MET A 68 10.67 1.46 6.06
CA MET A 68 12.07 1.27 6.45
C MET A 68 12.57 2.37 7.37
N GLU A 69 13.44 2.00 8.31
CA GLU A 69 14.28 2.89 9.11
C GLU A 69 15.69 2.30 9.15
N GLY A 70 16.72 3.14 8.98
CA GLY A 70 18.10 2.71 9.13
C GLY A 70 19.05 3.88 9.40
N TYR A 71 19.94 3.72 10.37
CA TYR A 71 20.93 4.74 10.71
C TYR A 71 22.36 4.21 10.70
N ASN A 72 23.27 5.05 10.20
CA ASN A 72 24.72 4.84 10.20
C ASN A 72 25.10 3.46 9.64
N THR A 73 25.60 2.54 10.46
CA THR A 73 26.02 1.18 10.05
C THR A 73 24.88 0.27 9.58
N GLN A 74 23.63 0.71 9.65
CA GLN A 74 22.45 0.03 9.10
C GLN A 74 22.10 0.47 7.67
N VAL A 75 22.72 1.56 7.20
CA VAL A 75 22.51 2.10 5.85
C VAL A 75 23.60 1.55 4.93
N GLY A 76 23.17 0.87 3.86
CA GLY A 76 24.04 0.32 2.83
C GLY A 76 23.35 0.33 1.46
N GLU A 77 24.02 -0.22 0.45
CA GLU A 77 23.50 -0.37 -0.93
C GLU A 77 22.08 -0.96 -0.95
N LEU A 78 21.89 -2.11 -0.28
CA LEU A 78 20.60 -2.79 -0.19
C LEU A 78 19.52 -1.98 0.52
N SER A 79 19.87 -0.98 1.35
CA SER A 79 18.88 -0.15 2.04
C SER A 79 18.08 0.73 1.07
N PHE A 80 18.66 1.11 -0.07
CA PHE A 80 17.93 1.80 -1.14
C PHE A 80 17.03 0.82 -1.90
N SER A 81 17.47 -0.42 -2.12
CA SER A 81 16.63 -1.49 -2.67
C SER A 81 15.45 -1.86 -1.75
N TYR A 82 15.64 -1.78 -0.43
CA TYR A 82 14.60 -1.97 0.58
C TYR A 82 13.71 -0.75 0.77
N ALA A 83 14.18 0.47 0.49
CA ALA A 83 13.35 1.67 0.48
C ALA A 83 12.44 1.76 -0.78
N ALA A 84 12.80 1.06 -1.86
CA ALA A 84 12.16 1.09 -3.17
C ALA A 84 10.64 0.79 -3.22
N PRO A 85 10.01 0.05 -2.28
CA PRO A 85 8.55 -0.13 -2.27
C PRO A 85 7.76 1.07 -1.72
N SER A 86 8.41 1.93 -0.92
CA SER A 86 7.73 3.02 -0.21
C SER A 86 7.43 4.22 -1.11
N ASP A 87 6.32 4.91 -0.86
CA ASP A 87 5.87 6.04 -1.66
C ASP A 87 6.81 7.25 -1.53
N ILE A 88 7.49 7.43 -0.38
CA ILE A 88 8.55 8.44 -0.24
C ILE A 88 9.77 7.97 0.59
N MET A 89 10.96 8.14 0.03
CA MET A 89 12.23 7.96 0.73
C MET A 89 12.84 9.30 1.16
N TYR A 90 13.28 9.39 2.41
CA TYR A 90 14.17 10.44 2.90
C TYR A 90 15.55 9.84 3.21
N PHE A 91 16.60 10.38 2.62
CA PHE A 91 17.99 10.06 2.94
C PHE A 91 18.75 11.33 3.35
N THR A 92 19.43 11.28 4.49
CA THR A 92 20.37 12.33 4.94
C THR A 92 21.79 11.80 5.13
N GLY A 93 22.76 12.70 5.06
CA GLY A 93 24.14 12.44 5.48
C GLY A 93 25.18 13.12 4.61
N HIS A 94 26.41 12.63 4.69
CA HIS A 94 27.48 13.10 3.83
C HIS A 94 27.30 12.65 2.37
N GLY A 95 27.71 13.52 1.44
CA GLY A 95 27.93 13.21 0.03
C GLY A 95 29.34 13.61 -0.42
N GLU A 96 29.62 13.61 -1.72
CA GLU A 96 30.99 13.69 -2.27
C GLU A 96 31.76 14.99 -1.92
N TRP A 97 32.52 14.96 -0.83
CA TRP A 97 33.40 16.04 -0.36
C TRP A 97 34.82 15.90 -0.95
N ASP A 98 34.98 16.00 -2.28
CA ASP A 98 36.31 16.25 -2.85
C ASP A 98 36.57 17.76 -2.98
N ARG A 99 37.67 18.21 -2.41
CA ARG A 99 38.18 19.58 -2.58
C ARG A 99 38.87 19.76 -3.94
N ASN A 100 39.22 18.68 -4.63
CA ASN A 100 39.56 18.70 -6.04
C ASN A 100 38.28 18.71 -6.87
N VAL A 101 38.16 19.70 -7.74
CA VAL A 101 36.95 19.99 -8.55
C VAL A 101 36.72 18.99 -9.70
N ASN A 102 37.25 17.76 -9.58
CA ASN A 102 37.35 16.75 -10.63
C ASN A 102 36.73 15.40 -10.23
N SER A 103 36.19 15.23 -9.03
CA SER A 103 35.27 14.12 -8.76
C SER A 103 33.99 14.38 -9.57
N LYS A 104 33.61 13.43 -10.43
CA LYS A 104 32.50 13.56 -11.38
C LYS A 104 31.41 12.53 -11.09
N TYR A 105 31.20 12.18 -9.82
CA TYR A 105 30.45 10.96 -9.50
C TYR A 105 29.26 11.22 -8.57
N GLY A 106 29.40 12.14 -7.60
CA GLY A 106 28.27 12.67 -6.83
C GLY A 106 27.57 11.59 -6.00
N CYS A 107 28.20 11.11 -4.95
CA CYS A 107 27.72 10.00 -4.13
C CYS A 107 26.86 10.39 -2.92
N CYS A 108 26.16 9.40 -2.39
CA CYS A 108 25.73 9.33 -0.98
C CYS A 108 26.73 8.46 -0.20
N CYS A 109 27.17 8.85 1.00
CA CYS A 109 28.20 8.13 1.76
C CYS A 109 27.62 7.12 2.78
N LEU A 110 28.35 6.02 2.99
CA LEU A 110 28.06 4.90 3.92
C LEU A 110 29.24 4.68 4.90
N THR A 111 29.15 3.72 5.83
CA THR A 111 29.85 3.80 7.14
C THR A 111 31.05 2.87 7.43
N ASN A 112 31.51 1.97 6.54
CA ASN A 112 32.37 0.83 6.92
C ASN A 112 33.57 0.53 5.98
N TRP A 113 34.34 1.57 5.61
CA TRP A 113 35.26 1.49 4.47
C TRP A 113 36.51 0.59 4.60
N ARG A 114 36.86 -0.08 3.47
CA ARG A 114 38.24 -0.52 3.15
C ARG A 114 38.61 -0.25 1.68
N PRO A 115 39.87 0.14 1.39
CA PRO A 115 40.29 0.55 0.05
C PRO A 115 40.54 -0.60 -0.92
N LEU A 116 39.80 -0.61 -2.03
CA LEU A 116 40.27 -1.14 -3.32
C LEU A 116 39.91 -0.13 -4.43
N TRP A 117 40.85 0.08 -5.36
CA TRP A 117 40.83 1.10 -6.42
C TRP A 117 40.11 0.56 -7.68
N PRO A 118 39.48 1.36 -8.57
CA PRO A 118 39.67 2.80 -8.78
C PRO A 118 38.48 3.72 -8.45
N HIS A 119 37.31 3.17 -8.12
CA HIS A 119 36.15 3.94 -7.63
C HIS A 119 36.27 4.13 -6.12
N PRO A 120 35.67 5.16 -5.50
CA PRO A 120 35.58 5.27 -4.04
C PRO A 120 34.55 4.24 -3.51
N PRO A 121 34.95 3.19 -2.78
CA PRO A 121 34.00 2.31 -2.09
C PRO A 121 33.35 3.04 -0.90
N ASP A 122 32.22 2.53 -0.40
CA ASP A 122 31.35 3.16 0.60
C ASP A 122 30.70 4.49 0.17
N SER A 123 30.93 4.92 -1.06
CA SER A 123 29.99 5.71 -1.82
C SER A 123 28.94 4.79 -2.43
N ILE A 124 27.64 5.06 -2.23
CA ILE A 124 26.65 4.64 -3.23
C ILE A 124 26.80 5.60 -4.40
N LEU A 125 27.22 5.04 -5.53
CA LEU A 125 27.20 5.71 -6.81
C LEU A 125 25.87 5.35 -7.47
N TYR A 126 25.31 6.30 -8.23
CA TYR A 126 23.98 6.15 -8.82
C TYR A 126 23.84 4.80 -9.57
N TRP A 127 24.85 4.37 -10.35
CA TRP A 127 24.83 3.09 -11.09
C TRP A 127 24.76 1.82 -10.22
N ASP A 128 25.16 1.88 -8.95
CA ASP A 128 25.11 0.75 -8.01
C ASP A 128 23.65 0.51 -7.57
N VAL A 129 22.87 1.59 -7.44
CA VAL A 129 21.43 1.54 -7.17
C VAL A 129 20.56 1.51 -8.43
N ASP A 130 21.06 1.95 -9.59
CA ASP A 130 20.35 2.00 -10.89
C ASP A 130 19.76 0.65 -11.37
N ASN A 131 20.31 -0.45 -10.87
CA ASN A 131 19.85 -1.82 -11.19
C ASN A 131 19.02 -2.47 -10.06
N THR A 132 19.09 -1.95 -8.83
CA THR A 132 18.50 -2.56 -7.62
C THR A 132 17.33 -1.75 -7.07
N TRP A 133 17.43 -0.44 -7.17
CA TRP A 133 16.34 0.53 -7.11
C TRP A 133 15.61 0.44 -8.46
N ASN A 134 14.80 -0.61 -8.62
CA ASN A 134 14.01 -0.90 -9.84
C ASN A 134 12.51 -1.07 -9.55
N ARG A 135 12.08 -0.64 -8.35
CA ARG A 135 10.71 -0.76 -7.82
C ARG A 135 10.12 0.62 -7.57
N ASP A 136 8.79 0.64 -7.51
CA ASP A 136 7.92 1.80 -7.75
C ASP A 136 7.86 2.82 -6.59
N ILE A 137 9.03 3.34 -6.22
CA ILE A 137 9.19 4.50 -5.34
C ILE A 137 8.77 5.78 -6.07
N GLU A 138 7.76 6.44 -5.53
CA GLU A 138 7.17 7.60 -6.20
C GLU A 138 8.01 8.87 -5.97
N TRP A 139 8.61 9.02 -4.77
CA TRP A 139 9.28 10.25 -4.35
C TRP A 139 10.58 10.02 -3.57
N ALA A 140 11.55 10.92 -3.74
CA ALA A 140 12.81 10.92 -2.99
C ALA A 140 13.20 12.32 -2.48
N ILE A 141 13.83 12.37 -1.30
CA ILE A 141 14.44 13.56 -0.70
C ILE A 141 15.89 13.21 -0.32
N PHE A 142 16.85 13.95 -0.88
CA PHE A 142 18.28 13.77 -0.68
C PHE A 142 18.88 14.93 0.13
N ALA A 143 18.76 14.86 1.45
CA ALA A 143 19.35 15.80 2.40
C ALA A 143 20.85 15.56 2.60
N CYS A 144 21.63 15.61 1.51
CA CYS A 144 23.04 15.26 1.50
C CYS A 144 23.84 16.06 0.45
N CYS A 145 25.06 16.45 0.83
CA CYS A 145 25.91 17.38 0.07
C CYS A 145 26.19 16.93 -1.37
N HIS A 146 26.19 17.88 -2.32
CA HIS A 146 26.66 17.69 -3.70
C HIS A 146 25.99 16.60 -4.56
N THR A 147 24.98 15.86 -4.08
CA THR A 147 24.31 14.77 -4.82
C THR A 147 23.78 15.20 -6.17
N LEU A 148 23.26 16.43 -6.29
CA LEU A 148 22.70 16.97 -7.53
C LEU A 148 23.72 17.75 -8.37
N ARG A 149 25.02 17.72 -8.04
CA ARG A 149 26.05 18.55 -8.67
C ARG A 149 26.34 18.19 -10.13
N ASP A 150 26.65 16.91 -10.42
CA ASP A 150 26.88 16.38 -11.78
C ASP A 150 25.60 15.75 -12.40
N ALA A 151 24.45 15.91 -11.72
CA ALA A 151 23.13 15.41 -12.13
C ALA A 151 23.03 13.90 -12.42
N ARG A 152 24.01 13.08 -12.04
CA ARG A 152 24.04 11.66 -12.43
C ARG A 152 22.98 10.79 -11.78
N TRP A 153 22.52 11.15 -10.58
CA TRP A 153 21.33 10.55 -9.98
C TRP A 153 20.08 10.65 -10.89
N LYS A 154 20.05 11.51 -11.93
CA LYS A 154 19.00 11.50 -12.95
C LYS A 154 18.79 10.13 -13.61
N TYR A 155 19.85 9.34 -13.82
CA TYR A 155 19.71 8.04 -14.47
C TYR A 155 18.86 7.14 -13.55
N THR A 156 19.20 7.21 -12.27
CA THR A 156 18.62 6.46 -11.17
C THR A 156 17.39 7.12 -10.53
N LEU A 157 16.79 8.10 -11.22
CA LEU A 157 15.57 8.81 -10.85
C LEU A 157 14.61 9.00 -12.04
N CYS A 158 15.09 8.85 -13.28
CA CYS A 158 14.32 9.13 -14.49
C CYS A 158 14.53 8.12 -15.63
N ASP A 159 15.62 7.34 -15.66
CA ASP A 159 15.93 6.42 -16.77
C ASP A 159 15.50 4.98 -16.41
N TYR A 160 15.78 4.45 -15.20
CA TYR A 160 15.27 3.12 -14.77
C TYR A 160 15.16 2.81 -13.25
N PRO A 161 14.92 3.80 -12.37
CA PRO A 161 13.57 3.83 -11.78
C PRO A 161 12.90 5.20 -11.92
N ARG A 162 11.58 5.22 -11.73
CA ARG A 162 10.69 6.36 -12.02
C ARG A 162 10.45 7.27 -10.80
N ALA A 163 11.52 7.60 -10.07
CA ALA A 163 11.46 8.22 -8.75
C ALA A 163 11.68 9.74 -8.78
N HIS A 164 10.68 10.53 -8.35
CA HIS A 164 10.75 11.98 -8.40
C HIS A 164 11.54 12.55 -7.22
N ALA A 165 12.67 13.21 -7.49
CA ALA A 165 13.35 13.99 -6.46
C ALA A 165 12.57 15.29 -6.16
N ILE A 166 12.07 15.43 -4.92
CA ILE A 166 11.41 16.68 -4.47
C ILE A 166 12.47 17.70 -4.04
N TYR A 167 13.52 17.27 -3.32
CA TYR A 167 14.60 18.15 -2.87
C TYR A 167 15.96 17.45 -2.82
N GLY A 168 17.03 18.22 -3.04
CA GLY A 168 18.41 17.84 -2.74
C GLY A 168 19.42 18.94 -3.07
N TYR A 169 20.70 18.69 -2.79
CA TYR A 169 21.73 19.74 -2.82
C TYR A 169 22.68 19.68 -4.02
N ARG A 170 22.90 20.87 -4.62
CA ARG A 170 23.98 21.13 -5.57
C ARG A 170 25.34 21.31 -4.86
N ASP A 171 25.32 22.03 -3.74
CA ASP A 171 26.50 22.45 -2.99
C ASP A 171 26.52 21.80 -1.60
N VAL A 172 27.23 22.37 -0.62
CA VAL A 172 27.35 21.84 0.74
C VAL A 172 26.09 22.12 1.56
N SER A 173 25.61 21.12 2.31
CA SER A 173 24.59 21.26 3.35
C SER A 173 25.21 21.23 4.76
N TYR A 174 24.39 21.63 5.74
CA TYR A 174 24.65 21.65 7.18
C TYR A 174 23.29 21.62 7.89
N ASP A 175 23.17 20.96 9.05
CA ASP A 175 21.90 20.58 9.70
C ASP A 175 20.78 21.65 9.71
N PRO A 176 21.04 22.96 9.92
CA PRO A 176 20.00 24.00 9.82
C PRO A 176 19.32 24.10 8.44
N THR A 177 19.99 23.63 7.39
CA THR A 177 19.53 23.59 6.00
C THR A 177 18.68 22.35 5.73
N ASP A 178 19.08 21.20 6.27
CA ASP A 178 18.38 19.93 6.13
C ASP A 178 17.06 19.98 6.93
N ASN A 179 17.13 20.50 8.15
CA ASN A 179 15.96 20.87 8.96
C ASN A 179 15.04 21.90 8.27
N LEU A 180 15.60 22.83 7.47
CA LEU A 180 14.79 23.76 6.68
C LEU A 180 14.06 23.07 5.52
N ILE A 181 14.69 22.11 4.82
CA ILE A 181 13.99 21.30 3.81
C ILE A 181 12.82 20.55 4.47
N ILE A 182 13.06 19.88 5.61
CA ILE A 182 12.00 19.15 6.31
C ILE A 182 10.90 20.08 6.82
N SER A 183 11.24 21.27 7.35
CA SER A 183 10.22 22.25 7.71
C SER A 183 9.38 22.59 6.49
N ARG A 184 10.01 23.03 5.39
CA ARG A 184 9.29 23.44 4.17
C ARG A 184 8.40 22.33 3.63
N PHE A 185 8.90 21.10 3.51
CA PHE A 185 8.08 19.95 3.15
C PHE A 185 6.83 19.85 4.03
N PHE A 186 7.00 19.85 5.36
CA PHE A 186 5.87 19.74 6.30
C PHE A 186 5.06 21.01 6.54
N ASP A 187 5.49 22.16 6.03
CA ASP A 187 4.75 23.42 5.97
C ASP A 187 3.79 23.43 4.76
N TYR A 188 4.07 22.63 3.71
CA TYR A 188 3.21 22.48 2.52
C TYR A 188 2.41 21.16 2.47
N VAL A 189 2.86 20.07 3.09
CA VAL A 189 2.05 18.85 3.34
C VAL A 189 0.76 19.04 4.20
N PRO A 190 0.53 20.07 5.05
CA PRO A 190 -0.62 20.07 5.98
C PRO A 190 -2.02 19.99 5.35
N ASN A 191 -2.17 20.38 4.08
CA ASN A 191 -3.44 20.34 3.34
C ASN A 191 -3.28 19.95 1.86
N ASN A 192 -2.07 19.60 1.40
CA ASN A 192 -1.76 19.40 -0.01
C ASN A 192 -1.05 18.05 -0.24
N THR A 193 -0.99 17.60 -1.50
CA THR A 193 -0.38 16.31 -1.87
C THR A 193 1.16 16.36 -1.93
N LEU A 194 1.83 15.20 -2.03
CA LEU A 194 3.28 15.16 -2.35
C LEU A 194 3.56 15.87 -3.69
N TYR A 195 2.67 15.70 -4.68
CA TYR A 195 2.75 16.43 -5.95
C TYR A 195 2.67 17.96 -5.77
N ASP A 196 1.81 18.47 -4.87
CA ASP A 196 1.77 19.91 -4.60
C ASP A 196 3.07 20.42 -3.95
N CYS A 197 3.73 19.60 -3.14
CA CYS A 197 5.03 19.92 -2.56
C CYS A 197 6.13 19.98 -3.63
N TYR A 198 6.12 19.03 -4.57
CA TYR A 198 6.95 19.04 -5.78
C TYR A 198 6.65 20.25 -6.68
N ARG A 199 5.39 20.54 -6.99
CA ARG A 199 5.01 21.72 -7.79
C ARG A 199 5.47 23.00 -7.11
N TRP A 200 5.27 23.13 -5.80
CA TRP A 200 5.67 24.32 -5.06
C TRP A 200 7.20 24.51 -5.05
N ALA A 201 7.94 23.43 -4.81
CA ALA A 201 9.41 23.44 -4.85
C ALA A 201 9.95 23.83 -6.23
N ASN A 202 9.28 23.40 -7.31
CA ASN A 202 9.85 23.36 -8.64
C ASN A 202 9.26 24.40 -9.62
N GLN A 203 8.12 25.01 -9.30
CA GLN A 203 7.44 26.01 -10.13
C GLN A 203 7.16 27.33 -9.38
N ASP A 204 6.89 27.28 -8.07
CA ASP A 204 6.22 28.40 -7.38
C ASP A 204 7.16 29.32 -6.57
N ASN A 205 8.45 28.99 -6.30
CA ASN A 205 9.23 29.74 -5.29
C ASN A 205 10.73 30.08 -5.50
N ASP A 206 11.41 29.62 -6.55
CA ASP A 206 12.71 30.17 -7.01
C ASP A 206 13.83 30.31 -5.92
N LEU A 207 14.03 29.28 -5.10
CA LEU A 207 14.93 29.32 -3.93
C LEU A 207 16.32 28.70 -4.19
N PHE A 208 17.35 29.55 -4.12
CA PHE A 208 18.78 29.35 -4.45
C PHE A 208 19.52 28.09 -3.95
N ILE A 209 18.97 27.34 -3.00
CA ILE A 209 19.68 26.22 -2.33
C ILE A 209 19.45 24.89 -3.08
N TRP A 210 18.42 24.82 -3.93
CA TRP A 210 17.88 23.57 -4.46
C TRP A 210 18.27 23.33 -5.92
N ALA A 211 18.35 22.05 -6.30
CA ALA A 211 18.42 21.62 -7.69
C ALA A 211 17.37 20.53 -7.93
N ILE A 212 16.92 20.40 -9.18
CA ILE A 212 15.74 19.61 -9.56
C ILE A 212 16.06 18.82 -10.82
N ILE A 213 15.47 17.63 -10.95
CA ILE A 213 15.54 16.76 -12.13
C ILE A 213 14.09 16.37 -12.49
N GLY A 214 13.70 16.54 -13.76
CA GLY A 214 12.35 16.21 -14.27
C GLY A 214 12.18 16.51 -15.76
N HIS A 215 11.01 16.20 -16.34
CA HIS A 215 10.74 16.29 -17.78
C HIS A 215 10.33 17.69 -18.29
N LEU A 216 10.25 17.89 -19.61
CA LEU A 216 9.94 19.21 -20.18
C LEU A 216 8.48 19.56 -19.99
N SER A 217 8.22 20.65 -19.25
CA SER A 217 6.85 21.09 -18.91
C SER A 217 6.00 20.01 -18.21
N ASN A 218 6.63 18.93 -17.70
CA ASN A 218 6.00 17.77 -17.08
C ASN A 218 4.93 17.08 -17.97
N ILE A 219 5.21 16.92 -19.28
CA ILE A 219 4.24 16.37 -20.26
C ILE A 219 4.55 14.88 -20.58
N GLY A 220 4.05 13.93 -19.77
CA GLY A 220 4.11 12.50 -20.11
C GLY A 220 4.23 11.56 -18.92
N ASP A 221 4.84 12.07 -17.86
CA ASP A 221 4.45 11.95 -16.46
C ASP A 221 2.99 11.40 -16.20
N TYR A 222 2.79 10.16 -15.69
CA TYR A 222 1.56 9.55 -15.09
C TYR A 222 1.86 8.67 -13.84
N LEU A 223 1.23 8.93 -12.67
CA LEU A 223 1.56 8.33 -11.34
C LEU A 223 0.29 8.01 -10.53
N HIS A 224 0.42 7.54 -9.29
CA HIS A 224 -0.69 6.95 -8.54
C HIS A 224 -1.72 7.96 -7.98
N GLY A 225 -3.01 7.60 -8.05
CA GLY A 225 -4.13 8.23 -7.34
C GLY A 225 -4.55 9.66 -7.77
N VAL A 226 -3.64 10.47 -8.33
CA VAL A 226 -3.86 11.89 -8.64
C VAL A 226 -4.52 12.04 -10.02
N LYS A 227 -5.73 12.60 -10.07
CA LYS A 227 -6.48 12.81 -11.34
C LYS A 227 -5.89 13.86 -12.29
N THR A 228 -5.04 14.74 -11.77
CA THR A 228 -4.35 15.83 -12.49
C THR A 228 -3.10 16.24 -11.71
N GLY A 229 -1.89 15.94 -12.19
CA GLY A 229 -0.66 16.33 -11.48
C GLY A 229 0.62 15.87 -12.19
N ALA A 230 1.70 15.71 -11.41
CA ALA A 230 2.96 15.07 -11.81
C ALA A 230 3.36 13.96 -10.79
N THR A 231 3.87 12.78 -11.20
CA THR A 231 3.74 12.32 -12.59
C THR A 231 4.84 11.36 -13.17
N ALA A 232 4.79 10.01 -13.20
CA ALA A 232 5.88 9.16 -13.75
C ALA A 232 5.81 8.81 -15.27
N ASP A 233 6.87 9.00 -16.08
CA ASP A 233 6.80 8.90 -17.56
C ASP A 233 6.23 7.59 -18.14
N SER A 234 5.34 7.76 -19.14
CA SER A 234 4.68 6.72 -19.94
C SER A 234 4.99 6.77 -21.43
N LEU A 235 5.62 7.85 -21.92
CA LEU A 235 5.87 8.11 -23.34
C LEU A 235 7.28 7.66 -23.79
N SER A 236 8.18 7.38 -22.85
CA SER A 236 9.60 7.06 -23.10
C SER A 236 10.31 8.20 -23.86
N ASN A 237 9.98 9.44 -23.51
CA ASN A 237 10.56 10.64 -24.10
C ASN A 237 11.82 11.02 -23.32
N THR A 238 12.98 11.12 -24.00
CA THR A 238 14.21 11.59 -23.35
C THR A 238 14.25 13.13 -23.29
N ASP A 239 13.30 13.74 -22.57
CA ASP A 239 13.18 15.20 -22.41
C ASP A 239 13.48 15.64 -20.97
N ILE A 240 14.49 15.02 -20.34
CA ILE A 240 14.95 15.34 -18.98
C ILE A 240 15.72 16.66 -18.95
N TYR A 241 15.29 17.58 -18.09
CA TYR A 241 15.91 18.87 -17.83
C TYR A 241 16.38 19.01 -16.38
N ARG A 242 17.40 19.85 -16.22
CA ARG A 242 17.82 20.40 -14.93
C ARG A 242 17.56 21.89 -14.95
N TRP A 243 16.75 22.37 -14.02
CA TRP A 243 16.44 23.79 -13.90
C TRP A 243 17.57 24.51 -13.14
N TYR A 244 17.90 25.72 -13.59
CA TYR A 244 18.90 26.59 -12.96
C TYR A 244 18.35 28.01 -12.88
N TYR A 245 18.76 28.72 -11.83
CA TYR A 245 18.37 30.11 -11.53
C TYR A 245 18.74 31.11 -12.64
N ASP A 246 19.75 30.83 -13.46
CA ASP A 246 20.34 31.75 -14.43
C ASP A 246 19.45 32.02 -15.69
N GLY A 247 18.14 31.90 -15.57
CA GLY A 247 17.16 32.38 -16.56
C GLY A 247 16.66 31.36 -17.58
N GLY A 248 16.75 30.05 -17.31
CA GLY A 248 16.10 29.04 -18.15
C GLY A 248 16.51 27.59 -17.91
N PRO A 249 15.95 26.64 -18.68
CA PRO A 249 16.34 25.24 -18.68
C PRO A 249 17.77 25.08 -19.24
N ALA A 250 18.79 25.14 -18.38
CA ALA A 250 20.17 25.11 -18.82
C ALA A 250 20.62 23.66 -19.11
N ALA A 251 20.83 23.41 -20.40
CA ALA A 251 21.05 22.12 -21.05
C ALA A 251 19.81 21.19 -21.06
N VAL A 252 19.36 20.88 -22.28
CA VAL A 252 18.77 19.56 -22.58
C VAL A 252 19.86 18.54 -22.25
N LEU A 253 19.66 17.68 -21.25
CA LEU A 253 20.75 16.81 -20.79
C LEU A 253 21.04 15.65 -21.76
N LEU A 254 20.05 15.26 -22.56
CA LEU A 254 20.18 14.39 -23.72
C LEU A 254 19.18 14.85 -24.79
N ASN A 255 19.65 15.17 -26.00
CA ASN A 255 18.84 15.07 -27.22
C ASN A 255 19.57 14.11 -28.16
N THR A 256 19.64 12.85 -27.73
CA THR A 256 20.27 11.76 -28.46
C THR A 256 19.21 10.98 -29.21
N ASP A 257 19.52 10.57 -30.45
CA ASP A 257 18.86 9.45 -31.13
C ASP A 257 19.20 8.10 -30.46
N LEU A 258 19.09 8.05 -29.12
CA LEU A 258 18.50 6.88 -28.48
C LEU A 258 17.11 6.75 -29.11
N LYS A 259 17.04 5.93 -30.16
CA LYS A 259 15.82 5.21 -30.43
C LYS A 259 15.52 4.47 -29.15
N SER A 260 14.58 5.00 -28.37
CA SER A 260 13.87 4.21 -27.37
C SER A 260 13.54 2.91 -28.07
N ALA A 261 13.98 1.79 -27.49
CA ALA A 261 13.48 0.51 -27.94
C ALA A 261 11.96 0.66 -27.88
N GLN A 262 11.29 0.54 -29.03
CA GLN A 262 9.83 0.60 -29.05
C GLN A 262 9.36 -0.67 -28.33
N LEU A 263 9.27 -0.54 -27.01
CA LEU A 263 8.54 -1.40 -26.11
C LEU A 263 7.09 -1.23 -26.53
N GLU A 264 6.74 -1.99 -27.57
CA GLU A 264 5.36 -2.26 -27.94
C GLU A 264 4.61 -2.65 -26.66
N ALA A 265 3.30 -2.40 -26.62
CA ALA A 265 2.44 -2.76 -25.48
C ALA A 265 2.33 -4.29 -25.21
N SER A 266 3.25 -5.07 -25.78
CA SER A 266 3.70 -6.41 -25.37
C SER A 266 3.88 -6.57 -23.85
N TYR A 267 4.35 -5.54 -23.13
CA TYR A 267 4.37 -5.53 -21.65
C TYR A 267 3.00 -5.18 -21.07
N LEU A 268 2.03 -6.05 -21.35
CA LEU A 268 0.86 -6.27 -20.51
C LEU A 268 0.74 -7.79 -20.27
N GLY A 269 1.73 -8.36 -19.59
CA GLY A 269 1.81 -9.76 -19.14
C GLY A 269 0.78 -10.13 -18.07
N LEU A 270 -0.48 -9.75 -18.29
CA LEU A 270 -1.65 -10.17 -17.51
C LEU A 270 -2.04 -11.57 -17.99
N GLU A 271 -1.52 -12.59 -17.33
CA GLU A 271 -1.82 -13.99 -17.66
C GLU A 271 -3.21 -14.33 -17.13
N VAL A 272 -4.21 -14.39 -18.04
CA VAL A 272 -5.60 -14.70 -17.69
C VAL A 272 -5.84 -16.22 -17.84
N ASP A 273 -5.53 -16.95 -16.78
CA ASP A 273 -5.85 -18.38 -16.64
C ASP A 273 -7.26 -18.63 -16.11
N ALA A 274 -7.92 -17.59 -15.59
CA ALA A 274 -9.30 -17.62 -15.12
C ALA A 274 -10.31 -17.93 -16.23
N TYR A 275 -11.39 -18.65 -15.89
CA TYR A 275 -12.53 -18.82 -16.79
C TYR A 275 -13.19 -17.46 -17.08
N VAL A 276 -13.32 -17.13 -18.38
CA VAL A 276 -14.03 -15.95 -18.87
C VAL A 276 -15.44 -16.36 -19.32
N PRO A 277 -16.51 -15.80 -18.73
CA PRO A 277 -17.88 -16.04 -19.20
C PRO A 277 -18.07 -15.56 -20.64
N GLU A 278 -18.62 -16.42 -21.51
CA GLU A 278 -18.90 -16.09 -22.92
C GLU A 278 -19.92 -14.94 -23.05
N GLU A 279 -20.95 -14.95 -22.21
CA GLU A 279 -21.91 -13.87 -22.08
C GLU A 279 -21.71 -13.12 -20.74
N PRO A 280 -21.44 -11.80 -20.76
CA PRO A 280 -21.40 -10.99 -19.55
C PRO A 280 -22.78 -10.95 -18.87
N PRO A 281 -22.87 -11.04 -17.54
CA PRO A 281 -24.16 -11.05 -16.84
C PRO A 281 -24.87 -9.69 -16.90
N GLU A 282 -26.16 -9.68 -16.58
CA GLU A 282 -26.97 -8.45 -16.52
C GLU A 282 -27.49 -8.23 -15.09
N LEU A 283 -27.04 -7.16 -14.44
CA LEU A 283 -27.48 -6.78 -13.09
C LEU A 283 -27.81 -5.28 -13.05
N SER A 284 -28.67 -4.89 -12.12
CA SER A 284 -28.79 -3.50 -11.67
C SER A 284 -27.88 -3.27 -10.46
N PRO A 285 -27.52 -2.01 -10.14
CA PRO A 285 -27.13 -1.64 -8.78
C PRO A 285 -28.17 -2.04 -7.73
N ILE A 286 -27.76 -1.98 -6.47
CA ILE A 286 -28.62 -2.18 -5.29
C ILE A 286 -28.48 -1.01 -4.32
N ASN A 287 -29.58 -0.67 -3.65
CA ASN A 287 -29.57 0.18 -2.48
C ASN A 287 -29.24 -0.67 -1.25
N VAL A 288 -28.35 -0.16 -0.41
CA VAL A 288 -27.95 -0.80 0.84
C VAL A 288 -28.07 0.18 1.99
N LYS A 289 -28.33 -0.33 3.20
CA LYS A 289 -28.43 0.44 4.43
C LYS A 289 -27.49 -0.16 5.47
N PRO A 290 -26.62 0.62 6.12
CA PRO A 290 -25.75 0.09 7.15
C PRO A 290 -26.56 -0.43 8.35
N GLU A 291 -26.15 -1.57 8.90
CA GLU A 291 -26.55 -1.98 10.24
C GLU A 291 -25.97 -0.96 11.24
N VAL A 292 -26.84 -0.27 11.99
CA VAL A 292 -26.43 0.75 12.98
C VAL A 292 -26.79 0.24 14.37
N VAL A 293 -25.82 -0.41 15.01
CA VAL A 293 -25.94 -0.92 16.38
C VAL A 293 -25.91 0.25 17.36
N SER A 294 -26.89 0.32 18.27
CA SER A 294 -26.94 1.40 19.26
C SER A 294 -25.89 1.22 20.35
N GLU A 295 -25.54 2.31 21.02
CA GLU A 295 -24.64 2.27 22.19
C GLU A 295 -25.18 1.36 23.32
N LYS A 296 -26.51 1.18 23.40
CA LYS A 296 -27.15 0.24 24.32
C LYS A 296 -26.88 -1.21 23.94
N GLU A 297 -26.96 -1.54 22.65
CA GLU A 297 -26.68 -2.90 22.15
C GLU A 297 -25.19 -3.22 22.24
N LEU A 298 -24.30 -2.28 21.88
CA LEU A 298 -22.86 -2.40 22.12
C LEU A 298 -22.55 -2.64 23.61
N LYS A 299 -23.20 -1.89 24.52
CA LYS A 299 -23.11 -2.13 25.97
C LYS A 299 -23.60 -3.51 26.40
N GLN A 300 -24.59 -4.08 25.72
CA GLN A 300 -25.15 -5.40 26.04
C GLN A 300 -24.28 -6.55 25.50
N TRP A 301 -23.81 -6.45 24.26
CA TRP A 301 -22.92 -7.43 23.61
C TRP A 301 -21.62 -7.57 24.41
N PHE A 302 -20.89 -6.46 24.59
CA PHE A 302 -19.58 -6.48 25.24
C PHE A 302 -19.64 -6.40 26.78
N ALA A 303 -20.82 -6.50 27.40
CA ALA A 303 -21.04 -6.46 28.86
C ALA A 303 -20.22 -7.50 29.67
N ARG A 304 -19.86 -8.63 29.03
CA ARG A 304 -19.13 -9.72 29.68
C ARG A 304 -17.61 -9.49 29.74
N PRO A 305 -16.94 -9.02 28.66
CA PRO A 305 -15.62 -8.40 28.74
C PRO A 305 -15.55 -7.27 29.78
N LEU A 306 -16.56 -6.39 29.84
CA LEU A 306 -16.65 -5.21 30.72
C LEU A 306 -16.79 -5.51 32.24
N ARG A 307 -16.43 -6.71 32.71
CA ARG A 307 -16.65 -7.19 34.09
C ARG A 307 -15.66 -6.63 35.13
N GLY A 308 -15.63 -5.30 35.23
CA GLY A 308 -14.98 -4.56 36.31
C GLY A 308 -15.74 -3.32 36.78
N GLN A 309 -16.30 -2.53 35.84
CA GLN A 309 -16.77 -1.17 36.16
C GLN A 309 -18.24 -0.86 35.80
N GLY A 310 -18.97 -1.77 35.15
CA GLY A 310 -20.40 -1.62 34.85
C GLY A 310 -20.77 -0.52 33.84
N ASN A 311 -19.76 0.19 33.31
CA ASN A 311 -19.86 1.19 32.25
C ASN A 311 -18.96 0.73 31.08
N LEU A 312 -19.17 1.29 29.88
CA LEU A 312 -18.11 1.27 28.86
C LEU A 312 -16.90 2.06 29.38
N PRO A 313 -15.66 1.70 29.01
CA PRO A 313 -14.52 2.57 29.21
C PRO A 313 -14.67 3.86 28.40
N THR A 314 -13.77 4.80 28.63
CA THR A 314 -13.74 6.13 28.00
C THR A 314 -13.91 6.04 26.48
N CYS A 315 -15.05 6.53 25.99
CA CYS A 315 -15.32 6.67 24.57
C CYS A 315 -14.54 7.89 24.03
N THR A 316 -13.57 7.66 23.15
CA THR A 316 -13.03 8.73 22.30
C THR A 316 -13.77 8.75 20.96
N ILE A 317 -13.79 9.91 20.31
CA ILE A 317 -14.35 10.07 18.97
C ILE A 317 -13.31 10.75 18.10
N GLU A 318 -12.88 10.07 17.05
CA GLU A 318 -11.79 10.48 16.15
C GLU A 318 -12.24 10.21 14.71
N ASN A 319 -12.25 11.24 13.86
CA ASN A 319 -12.71 11.16 12.46
C ASN A 319 -14.10 10.50 12.27
N GLY A 320 -14.97 10.59 13.29
CA GLY A 320 -16.30 9.98 13.31
C GLY A 320 -16.33 8.51 13.77
N VAL A 321 -15.18 7.87 13.96
CA VAL A 321 -15.06 6.56 14.61
C VAL A 321 -15.23 6.75 16.12
N LYS A 322 -16.07 5.93 16.74
CA LYS A 322 -16.14 5.82 18.20
C LYS A 322 -15.20 4.70 18.65
N ARG A 323 -14.24 5.00 19.52
CA ARG A 323 -13.30 4.01 20.06
C ARG A 323 -13.49 3.89 21.57
N TYR A 324 -13.61 2.65 22.05
CA TYR A 324 -13.73 2.29 23.45
C TYR A 324 -12.53 1.41 23.82
N VAL A 325 -11.69 1.85 24.77
CA VAL A 325 -10.41 1.20 25.10
C VAL A 325 -10.35 0.78 26.56
N ASP A 326 -10.14 -0.50 26.79
CA ASP A 326 -9.84 -1.13 28.08
C ASP A 326 -8.36 -1.57 28.08
N ASP A 327 -7.77 -1.88 29.23
CA ASP A 327 -6.38 -2.37 29.33
C ASP A 327 -6.16 -3.68 28.54
N SER A 328 -7.25 -4.39 28.20
CA SER A 328 -7.23 -5.71 27.57
C SER A 328 -7.83 -5.78 26.15
N TYR A 329 -8.62 -4.80 25.72
CA TYR A 329 -9.27 -4.80 24.40
C TYR A 329 -9.65 -3.40 23.89
N VAL A 330 -9.83 -3.31 22.57
CA VAL A 330 -10.34 -2.13 21.85
C VAL A 330 -11.61 -2.51 21.11
N ILE A 331 -12.64 -1.65 21.17
CA ILE A 331 -13.83 -1.72 20.31
C ILE A 331 -13.88 -0.44 19.48
N GLU A 332 -14.07 -0.56 18.17
CA GLU A 332 -14.23 0.56 17.24
C GLU A 332 -15.56 0.45 16.49
N CYS A 333 -16.29 1.56 16.39
CA CYS A 333 -17.56 1.64 15.67
C CYS A 333 -17.47 2.77 14.64
N PHE A 334 -17.59 2.42 13.36
CA PHE A 334 -17.35 3.32 12.22
C PHE A 334 -18.65 3.96 11.70
N PRO A 335 -18.59 5.14 11.05
CA PRO A 335 -19.75 5.76 10.40
C PRO A 335 -20.48 4.87 9.37
N SER A 336 -19.79 3.86 8.84
CA SER A 336 -20.30 2.85 7.90
C SER A 336 -21.24 1.80 8.51
N GLY A 337 -21.42 1.80 9.84
CA GLY A 337 -22.05 0.70 10.58
C GLY A 337 -21.07 -0.41 11.00
N ALA A 338 -19.83 -0.41 10.48
CA ALA A 338 -18.87 -1.44 10.84
C ALA A 338 -18.48 -1.39 12.33
N ILE A 339 -18.31 -2.56 12.93
CA ILE A 339 -17.77 -2.77 14.27
C ILE A 339 -16.49 -3.59 14.16
N LYS A 340 -15.48 -3.22 14.95
CA LYS A 340 -14.31 -4.05 15.23
C LYS A 340 -14.14 -4.23 16.73
N TYR A 341 -13.66 -5.40 17.12
CA TYR A 341 -13.23 -5.77 18.46
C TYR A 341 -11.88 -6.47 18.33
N GLN A 342 -10.90 -6.02 19.12
CA GLN A 342 -9.57 -6.63 19.19
C GLN A 342 -9.19 -6.79 20.65
N ARG A 343 -8.77 -8.00 21.05
CA ARG A 343 -8.29 -8.32 22.40
C ARG A 343 -6.82 -8.70 22.34
N GLN A 344 -6.01 -8.21 23.27
CA GLN A 344 -4.65 -8.71 23.41
C GLN A 344 -4.71 -10.17 23.90
N SER A 345 -4.05 -11.08 23.18
CA SER A 345 -3.91 -12.48 23.56
C SER A 345 -2.43 -12.88 23.50
N PRO A 346 -1.94 -13.67 24.45
CA PRO A 346 -0.57 -14.18 24.41
C PRO A 346 -0.42 -15.18 23.27
N ILE A 347 0.56 -14.97 22.39
CA ILE A 347 0.92 -15.90 21.31
C ILE A 347 1.21 -17.28 21.93
N LYS A 348 0.35 -18.26 21.63
CA LYS A 348 0.35 -19.60 22.20
C LYS A 348 -0.29 -20.59 21.24
N THR A 349 0.25 -21.80 21.23
CA THR A 349 -0.30 -22.96 20.52
C THR A 349 -1.77 -23.23 20.89
N VAL A 350 -2.60 -23.42 19.88
CA VAL A 350 -4.03 -23.72 20.01
C VAL A 350 -4.22 -25.20 20.28
N GLY A 351 -4.74 -25.54 21.47
CA GLY A 351 -5.03 -26.91 21.88
C GLY A 351 -6.43 -27.43 21.50
N MET A 352 -7.16 -26.73 20.63
CA MET A 352 -8.51 -27.08 20.18
C MET A 352 -8.52 -27.33 18.66
N SER A 353 -9.50 -28.07 18.15
CA SER A 353 -9.65 -28.29 16.70
C SER A 353 -10.37 -27.13 16.01
N GLU A 354 -10.35 -27.12 14.68
CA GLU A 354 -11.04 -26.12 13.86
C GLU A 354 -12.55 -26.10 14.11
N GLU A 355 -13.18 -27.27 14.31
CA GLU A 355 -14.62 -27.37 14.60
C GLU A 355 -14.97 -26.81 15.99
N GLU A 356 -14.06 -26.93 16.96
CA GLU A 356 -14.21 -26.36 18.29
C GLU A 356 -14.03 -24.84 18.26
N ALA A 357 -13.03 -24.36 17.51
CA ALA A 357 -12.84 -22.93 17.25
C ALA A 357 -14.03 -22.32 16.49
N LEU A 358 -14.57 -23.01 15.48
CA LEU A 358 -15.78 -22.60 14.75
C LEU A 358 -17.01 -22.54 15.67
N ARG A 359 -17.13 -23.48 16.62
CA ARG A 359 -18.18 -23.49 17.64
C ARG A 359 -18.07 -22.30 18.60
N ILE A 360 -16.85 -21.92 18.98
CA ILE A 360 -16.57 -20.71 19.78
C ILE A 360 -16.88 -19.45 18.96
N ALA A 361 -16.47 -19.37 17.70
CA ALA A 361 -16.73 -18.23 16.82
C ALA A 361 -18.23 -17.98 16.62
N LYS A 362 -19.02 -19.03 16.36
CA LYS A 362 -20.49 -18.93 16.26
C LYS A 362 -21.12 -18.50 17.58
N GLY A 363 -20.74 -19.13 18.69
CA GLY A 363 -21.20 -18.73 20.02
C GLY A 363 -20.92 -17.26 20.36
N PHE A 364 -19.80 -16.72 19.86
CA PHE A 364 -19.50 -15.29 19.98
C PHE A 364 -20.41 -14.43 19.10
N ILE A 365 -20.59 -14.76 17.81
CA ILE A 365 -21.48 -14.02 16.90
C ILE A 365 -22.92 -14.00 17.43
N GLU A 366 -23.43 -15.13 17.95
CA GLU A 366 -24.75 -15.22 18.57
C GLU A 366 -24.93 -14.27 19.77
N GLU A 367 -23.87 -13.99 20.54
CA GLU A 367 -23.90 -12.99 21.62
C GLU A 367 -23.66 -11.54 21.16
N HIS A 368 -23.17 -11.34 19.93
CA HIS A 368 -22.74 -10.04 19.36
C HIS A 368 -23.43 -9.70 18.02
N GLY A 369 -24.73 -10.03 17.91
CA GLY A 369 -25.59 -9.59 16.80
C GLY A 369 -26.20 -10.70 15.94
N THR A 370 -25.90 -11.98 16.22
CA THR A 370 -26.32 -13.19 15.45
C THR A 370 -25.87 -13.20 13.99
N LEU A 371 -25.83 -14.38 13.36
CA LEU A 371 -25.60 -14.47 11.91
C LEU A 371 -26.87 -14.04 11.14
N PRO A 372 -26.79 -13.08 10.20
CA PRO A 372 -27.89 -12.77 9.29
C PRO A 372 -28.31 -13.95 8.41
N GLU A 373 -29.57 -13.99 7.97
CA GLU A 373 -30.13 -15.12 7.19
C GLU A 373 -29.46 -15.34 5.82
N ASP A 374 -28.82 -14.29 5.27
CA ASP A 374 -28.06 -14.32 4.01
C ASP A 374 -26.56 -14.67 4.18
N ALA A 375 -26.11 -14.90 5.42
CA ALA A 375 -24.72 -15.19 5.73
C ALA A 375 -24.32 -16.65 5.43
N PHE A 376 -23.18 -16.84 4.79
CA PHE A 376 -22.54 -18.15 4.61
C PHE A 376 -21.06 -18.10 4.98
N LEU A 377 -20.54 -19.18 5.58
CA LEU A 377 -19.11 -19.35 5.83
C LEU A 377 -18.40 -19.45 4.47
N ALA A 378 -17.55 -18.48 4.16
CA ALA A 378 -16.91 -18.30 2.87
C ALA A 378 -15.43 -18.72 2.88
N ASP A 379 -14.75 -18.59 4.02
CA ASP A 379 -13.34 -18.95 4.17
C ASP A 379 -12.99 -19.36 5.62
N THR A 380 -11.94 -20.19 5.74
CA THR A 380 -11.45 -20.84 6.96
C THR A 380 -9.91 -20.84 6.96
N GLY A 381 -9.31 -19.84 7.61
CA GLY A 381 -7.86 -19.68 7.71
C GLY A 381 -7.28 -20.28 8.99
N LYS A 382 -6.02 -20.71 8.95
CA LYS A 382 -5.19 -20.99 10.12
C LYS A 382 -4.00 -20.01 10.16
N THR A 383 -3.68 -19.49 11.34
CA THR A 383 -2.39 -18.85 11.60
C THR A 383 -1.45 -19.91 12.13
N ILE A 384 -0.26 -20.04 11.54
CA ILE A 384 0.78 -20.98 11.98
C ILE A 384 2.08 -20.28 12.32
N GLN A 385 2.80 -20.84 13.28
CA GLN A 385 4.21 -20.61 13.53
C GLN A 385 4.96 -21.89 13.16
N GLU A 386 6.03 -21.78 12.38
CA GLU A 386 6.93 -22.90 12.09
C GLU A 386 8.19 -22.78 12.95
N ASP A 387 8.56 -23.88 13.61
CA ASP A 387 9.88 -24.04 14.22
C ASP A 387 10.92 -24.34 13.13
N LEU A 388 11.79 -23.37 12.84
CA LEU A 388 12.81 -23.45 11.80
C LEU A 388 13.89 -24.52 12.05
N GLU A 389 14.04 -25.04 13.27
CA GLU A 389 14.98 -26.14 13.55
C GLU A 389 14.34 -27.52 13.31
N THR A 390 13.02 -27.66 13.49
CA THR A 390 12.32 -28.95 13.42
C THR A 390 11.32 -29.10 12.27
N GLY A 391 11.01 -28.03 11.54
CA GLY A 391 9.98 -28.00 10.49
C GLY A 391 8.56 -28.21 11.03
N LYS A 392 8.35 -27.93 12.31
CA LYS A 392 7.09 -28.21 13.01
C LYS A 392 6.17 -26.99 12.95
N GLU A 393 5.05 -27.13 12.26
CA GLU A 393 3.94 -26.18 12.38
C GLU A 393 3.23 -26.28 13.74
N GLU A 394 2.95 -25.12 14.33
CA GLU A 394 2.05 -24.94 15.47
C GLU A 394 0.96 -23.91 15.13
N VAL A 395 -0.31 -24.26 15.31
CA VAL A 395 -1.43 -23.35 15.06
C VAL A 395 -1.54 -22.34 16.21
N LEU A 396 -1.62 -21.04 15.89
CA LEU A 396 -1.75 -19.93 16.84
C LEU A 396 -3.17 -19.37 16.91
N SER A 397 -3.91 -19.43 15.81
CA SER A 397 -5.33 -19.04 15.73
C SER A 397 -6.03 -19.67 14.53
N TYR A 398 -7.36 -19.70 14.59
CA TYR A 398 -8.25 -20.01 13.47
C TYR A 398 -9.10 -18.79 13.11
N THR A 399 -9.24 -18.49 11.82
CA THR A 399 -9.99 -17.33 11.32
C THR A 399 -11.16 -17.79 10.45
N PHE A 400 -12.37 -17.32 10.77
CA PHE A 400 -13.61 -17.67 10.09
C PHE A 400 -14.22 -16.44 9.44
N THR A 401 -14.38 -16.47 8.12
CA THR A 401 -14.95 -15.36 7.34
C THR A 401 -16.31 -15.75 6.79
N TYR A 402 -17.34 -15.01 7.17
CA TYR A 402 -18.70 -15.13 6.63
C TYR A 402 -18.99 -13.97 5.69
N ASN A 403 -19.46 -14.29 4.48
CA ASN A 403 -19.89 -13.33 3.46
C ASN A 403 -21.39 -13.52 3.18
N HIS A 404 -21.95 -12.71 2.28
CA HIS A 404 -23.33 -12.82 1.82
C HIS A 404 -23.49 -12.55 0.33
N ALA A 405 -24.68 -12.84 -0.20
CA ALA A 405 -25.00 -12.73 -1.61
C ALA A 405 -26.44 -12.24 -1.83
N PHE A 406 -26.65 -11.37 -2.82
CA PHE A 406 -27.97 -10.87 -3.20
C PHE A 406 -28.41 -11.49 -4.54
N ASN A 407 -29.41 -12.37 -4.50
CA ASN A 407 -29.83 -13.21 -5.63
C ASN A 407 -28.64 -14.01 -6.21
N GLU A 408 -27.96 -14.78 -5.36
CA GLU A 408 -26.80 -15.64 -5.71
C GLU A 408 -25.52 -14.88 -6.14
N ILE A 409 -25.57 -13.56 -6.35
CA ILE A 409 -24.39 -12.72 -6.62
C ILE A 409 -23.72 -12.31 -5.29
N PRO A 410 -22.44 -12.68 -5.04
CA PRO A 410 -21.75 -12.30 -3.82
C PRO A 410 -21.62 -10.77 -3.67
N ILE A 411 -21.77 -10.29 -2.44
CA ILE A 411 -21.30 -8.96 -2.04
C ILE A 411 -19.84 -9.13 -1.60
N SER A 412 -18.95 -8.30 -2.12
CA SER A 412 -17.51 -8.42 -1.89
C SER A 412 -16.82 -7.07 -2.00
N GLY A 413 -15.80 -6.86 -1.19
CA GLY A 413 -14.96 -5.66 -1.21
C GLY A 413 -13.79 -5.84 -0.27
N VAL A 414 -12.79 -4.97 -0.33
CA VAL A 414 -11.63 -5.06 0.57
C VAL A 414 -11.39 -3.73 1.28
N PRO A 415 -11.27 -3.75 2.62
CA PRO A 415 -11.99 -4.62 3.56
C PRO A 415 -13.48 -4.25 3.67
N GLY A 416 -14.33 -4.94 2.90
CA GLY A 416 -15.77 -4.68 2.76
C GLY A 416 -16.70 -5.48 3.70
N ASP A 417 -17.96 -5.62 3.30
CA ASP A 417 -19.01 -6.38 3.99
C ASP A 417 -18.59 -7.84 4.20
N ALA A 418 -18.48 -8.22 5.48
CA ALA A 418 -18.13 -9.53 5.98
C ALA A 418 -18.36 -9.58 7.51
N ILE A 419 -18.47 -10.80 8.05
CA ILE A 419 -18.26 -11.07 9.48
C ILE A 419 -17.00 -11.95 9.60
N VAL A 420 -15.95 -11.42 10.21
CA VAL A 420 -14.67 -12.12 10.43
C VAL A 420 -14.47 -12.34 11.91
N VAL A 421 -14.13 -13.57 12.32
CA VAL A 421 -13.80 -13.93 13.71
C VAL A 421 -12.47 -14.66 13.74
N GLU A 422 -11.53 -14.22 14.57
CA GLU A 422 -10.34 -15.00 14.94
C GLU A 422 -10.53 -15.62 16.33
N VAL A 423 -10.15 -16.89 16.47
CA VAL A 423 -10.15 -17.65 17.73
C VAL A 423 -8.75 -18.17 18.00
N ALA A 424 -8.14 -17.72 19.10
CA ALA A 424 -6.85 -18.19 19.61
C ALA A 424 -7.03 -19.09 20.84
N SER A 425 -5.93 -19.47 21.48
CA SER A 425 -5.91 -20.41 22.63
C SER A 425 -6.79 -19.99 23.83
N ASP A 426 -7.13 -18.71 23.97
CA ASP A 426 -7.95 -18.15 25.03
C ASP A 426 -9.33 -17.61 24.54
N GLY A 427 -9.76 -18.01 23.33
CA GLY A 427 -11.05 -17.63 22.74
C GLY A 427 -10.93 -16.55 21.67
N VAL A 428 -11.98 -15.75 21.47
CA VAL A 428 -12.02 -14.74 20.40
C VAL A 428 -11.05 -13.60 20.67
N THR A 429 -10.16 -13.36 19.71
CA THR A 429 -9.12 -12.32 19.71
C THR A 429 -9.44 -11.18 18.76
N TYR A 430 -10.06 -11.48 17.62
CA TYR A 430 -10.52 -10.51 16.64
C TYR A 430 -11.97 -10.77 16.28
N TYR A 431 -12.76 -9.71 16.17
CA TYR A 431 -14.07 -9.73 15.53
C TYR A 431 -14.22 -8.47 14.69
N SER A 432 -14.62 -8.61 13.43
CA SER A 432 -15.06 -7.48 12.60
C SER A 432 -16.39 -7.84 11.97
N ARG A 433 -17.35 -6.92 12.04
CA ARG A 433 -18.65 -7.02 11.38
C ARG A 433 -18.87 -5.76 10.57
N LEU A 434 -19.08 -5.92 9.28
CA LEU A 434 -19.71 -4.93 8.42
C LEU A 434 -20.80 -5.64 7.63
N TRP A 435 -22.04 -5.25 7.83
CA TRP A 435 -23.20 -5.76 7.11
C TRP A 435 -24.11 -4.61 6.71
N ARG A 436 -24.42 -4.51 5.43
CA ARG A 436 -25.30 -3.49 4.87
C ARG A 436 -26.52 -4.20 4.26
N GLU A 437 -27.65 -4.09 4.96
CA GLU A 437 -28.95 -4.62 4.57
C GLU A 437 -29.32 -4.19 3.14
N VAL A 438 -29.61 -5.16 2.26
CA VAL A 438 -30.00 -4.87 0.87
C VAL A 438 -31.47 -4.47 0.81
N VAL A 439 -31.72 -3.16 0.77
CA VAL A 439 -33.06 -2.56 0.73
C VAL A 439 -33.77 -2.83 -0.60
N GLY A 440 -33.02 -3.12 -1.67
CA GLY A 440 -33.56 -3.55 -2.97
C GLY A 440 -32.70 -3.10 -4.15
N LYS A 441 -33.20 -3.31 -5.36
CA LYS A 441 -32.54 -2.86 -6.61
C LYS A 441 -32.62 -1.34 -6.76
N SER A 442 -31.60 -0.73 -7.35
CA SER A 442 -31.58 0.69 -7.69
C SER A 442 -31.15 0.91 -9.14
N GLY A 443 -31.90 1.74 -9.87
CA GLY A 443 -31.71 1.94 -11.30
C GLY A 443 -32.07 0.72 -12.16
N GLU A 444 -31.63 0.76 -13.42
CA GLU A 444 -31.95 -0.24 -14.44
C GLU A 444 -30.99 -1.43 -14.39
N VAL A 445 -31.45 -2.60 -14.85
CA VAL A 445 -30.59 -3.75 -15.16
C VAL A 445 -29.76 -3.41 -16.41
N LYS A 446 -28.45 -3.67 -16.36
CA LYS A 446 -27.50 -3.38 -17.46
C LYS A 446 -26.54 -4.55 -17.64
N LYS A 447 -26.25 -4.89 -18.90
CA LYS A 447 -25.24 -5.90 -19.25
C LYS A 447 -23.85 -5.43 -18.86
N PHE A 448 -23.06 -6.31 -18.27
CA PHE A 448 -21.67 -6.08 -17.93
C PHE A 448 -20.85 -5.80 -19.21
N MET A 449 -19.83 -4.96 -19.09
CA MET A 449 -18.75 -4.87 -20.07
C MET A 449 -18.04 -6.25 -20.13
N PRO A 450 -17.81 -6.81 -21.33
CA PRO A 450 -17.03 -8.05 -21.47
C PRO A 450 -15.69 -7.92 -20.75
N ILE A 451 -15.37 -8.87 -19.88
CA ILE A 451 -14.21 -8.74 -18.98
C ILE A 451 -12.91 -8.47 -19.72
N LYS A 452 -12.68 -9.07 -20.90
CA LYS A 452 -11.52 -8.74 -21.73
C LYS A 452 -11.40 -7.23 -21.99
N LYS A 453 -12.48 -6.56 -22.40
CA LYS A 453 -12.50 -5.11 -22.64
C LYS A 453 -12.30 -4.28 -21.36
N ALA A 454 -12.75 -4.78 -20.21
CA ALA A 454 -12.51 -4.14 -18.93
C ALA A 454 -11.04 -4.28 -18.48
N LEU A 455 -10.42 -5.44 -18.72
CA LEU A 455 -8.98 -5.66 -18.54
C LEU A 455 -8.18 -4.78 -19.51
N ASP A 456 -8.46 -4.83 -20.82
CA ASP A 456 -7.83 -3.99 -21.84
C ASP A 456 -7.86 -2.49 -21.45
N LYS A 457 -8.93 -2.01 -20.82
CA LYS A 457 -9.09 -0.63 -20.35
C LYS A 457 -8.36 -0.33 -19.04
N SER A 458 -8.38 -1.26 -18.07
CA SER A 458 -7.79 -1.04 -16.74
C SER A 458 -6.35 -1.54 -16.59
N ALA A 459 -5.77 -2.20 -17.59
CA ALA A 459 -4.47 -2.87 -17.48
C ALA A 459 -3.36 -1.99 -16.89
N ALA A 460 -3.20 -0.75 -17.36
CA ALA A 460 -2.22 0.19 -16.82
C ALA A 460 -2.46 0.50 -15.32
N ASN A 461 -3.72 0.70 -14.91
CA ASN A 461 -4.09 0.94 -13.51
C ASN A 461 -3.90 -0.32 -12.64
N ILE A 462 -4.11 -1.51 -13.23
CA ILE A 462 -3.89 -2.81 -12.58
C ILE A 462 -2.41 -2.98 -12.25
N TYR A 463 -1.52 -2.74 -13.24
CA TYR A 463 -0.08 -2.72 -13.02
C TYR A 463 0.34 -1.67 -11.97
N GLY A 464 -0.19 -0.45 -12.06
CA GLY A 464 0.12 0.62 -11.12
C GLY A 464 -0.42 0.45 -9.69
N MET A 465 -1.33 -0.51 -9.43
CA MET A 465 -1.75 -0.89 -8.06
C MET A 465 -1.04 -2.14 -7.53
N ILE A 466 -0.61 -3.04 -8.42
CA ILE A 466 0.01 -4.32 -8.07
C ILE A 466 1.54 -4.14 -8.07
N LYS A 467 2.04 -3.38 -7.08
CA LYS A 467 3.47 -3.12 -6.91
C LYS A 467 4.22 -4.44 -6.64
N GLY A 468 5.40 -4.62 -7.27
CA GLY A 468 6.41 -5.61 -6.89
C GLY A 468 6.53 -6.91 -7.70
N PHE A 469 5.51 -7.31 -8.47
CA PHE A 469 5.51 -8.59 -9.20
C PHE A 469 6.03 -8.47 -10.64
N SER A 470 6.84 -9.43 -11.10
CA SER A 470 7.35 -9.45 -12.49
C SER A 470 6.33 -9.92 -13.53
N THR A 471 5.23 -10.55 -13.10
CA THR A 471 4.12 -11.02 -13.95
C THR A 471 2.86 -11.08 -13.08
N ILE A 472 1.71 -10.65 -13.59
CA ILE A 472 0.45 -10.61 -12.84
C ILE A 472 -0.50 -11.65 -13.44
N LYS A 473 -0.79 -12.72 -12.69
CA LYS A 473 -1.67 -13.80 -13.15
C LYS A 473 -3.07 -13.66 -12.54
N ILE A 474 -4.08 -13.53 -13.39
CA ILE A 474 -5.50 -13.50 -13.02
C ILE A 474 -6.03 -14.93 -13.07
N ASP A 475 -6.33 -15.51 -11.91
CA ASP A 475 -6.68 -16.93 -11.75
C ASP A 475 -8.15 -17.17 -11.35
N ALA A 476 -8.89 -16.13 -10.93
CA ALA A 476 -10.34 -16.16 -10.83
C ALA A 476 -10.98 -14.82 -11.29
N ILE A 477 -12.16 -14.90 -11.92
CA ILE A 477 -12.97 -13.76 -12.40
C ILE A 477 -14.43 -14.04 -12.03
N GLU A 478 -15.07 -13.16 -11.26
CA GLU A 478 -16.42 -13.37 -10.73
C GLU A 478 -17.25 -12.08 -10.76
N PRO A 479 -18.56 -12.14 -11.07
CA PRO A 479 -19.46 -11.01 -10.87
C PRO A 479 -19.81 -10.85 -9.38
N VAL A 480 -19.66 -9.64 -8.84
CA VAL A 480 -19.98 -9.30 -7.45
C VAL A 480 -20.72 -7.97 -7.35
N TYR A 481 -21.29 -7.68 -6.18
CA TYR A 481 -21.63 -6.33 -5.76
C TYR A 481 -20.48 -5.72 -4.96
N TYR A 482 -19.95 -4.56 -5.39
CA TYR A 482 -18.82 -3.93 -4.72
C TYR A 482 -19.23 -3.24 -3.41
N SER A 483 -18.74 -3.79 -2.32
CA SER A 483 -18.73 -3.16 -1.00
C SER A 483 -17.58 -2.18 -0.86
N ALA A 484 -17.86 -0.94 -0.48
CA ALA A 484 -16.84 0.01 -0.03
C ALA A 484 -16.26 -0.40 1.34
N PRO A 485 -14.99 -0.06 1.65
CA PRO A 485 -14.34 -0.46 2.90
C PRO A 485 -15.00 0.11 4.17
N PHE A 486 -14.70 -0.48 5.32
CA PHE A 486 -15.29 -0.14 6.63
C PHE A 486 -15.18 1.34 7.05
N ASN A 487 -14.25 2.13 6.51
CA ASN A 487 -14.17 3.57 6.81
C ASN A 487 -15.10 4.43 5.94
N LYS A 488 -15.76 3.86 4.92
CA LYS A 488 -16.65 4.58 4.00
C LYS A 488 -18.12 4.20 4.22
N THR A 489 -18.97 5.23 4.33
CA THR A 489 -20.42 5.06 4.23
C THR A 489 -20.80 4.72 2.79
N GLN A 490 -21.80 3.85 2.63
CA GLN A 490 -22.29 3.43 1.33
C GLN A 490 -23.81 3.23 1.41
N SER A 491 -24.54 3.86 0.49
CA SER A 491 -26.00 3.74 0.33
C SER A 491 -26.40 2.95 -0.93
N TYR A 492 -25.45 2.69 -1.83
CA TYR A 492 -25.65 1.87 -3.01
C TYR A 492 -24.38 1.08 -3.36
N MET A 493 -24.55 -0.17 -3.78
CA MET A 493 -23.47 -0.99 -4.34
C MET A 493 -23.63 -1.10 -5.85
N LEU A 494 -22.53 -0.88 -6.57
CA LEU A 494 -22.45 -1.10 -8.02
C LEU A 494 -22.03 -2.55 -8.28
N PRO A 495 -22.52 -3.20 -9.34
CA PRO A 495 -21.94 -4.45 -9.78
C PRO A 495 -20.51 -4.26 -10.28
N ALA A 496 -19.67 -5.25 -10.04
CA ALA A 496 -18.26 -5.25 -10.36
C ALA A 496 -17.81 -6.64 -10.83
N TRP A 497 -16.68 -6.67 -11.56
CA TRP A 497 -15.87 -7.86 -11.70
C TRP A 497 -14.90 -7.92 -10.53
N ARG A 498 -15.00 -8.95 -9.68
CA ARG A 498 -13.93 -9.35 -8.76
C ARG A 498 -12.89 -10.14 -9.55
N LEU A 499 -11.64 -9.73 -9.49
CA LEU A 499 -10.51 -10.49 -10.04
C LEU A 499 -9.69 -10.99 -8.86
N ARG A 500 -9.35 -12.28 -8.82
CA ARG A 500 -8.25 -12.76 -8.01
C ARG A 500 -6.98 -12.68 -8.85
N VAL A 501 -5.96 -12.04 -8.28
CA VAL A 501 -4.64 -11.84 -8.87
C VAL A 501 -3.60 -12.59 -8.04
N SER A 502 -2.53 -13.02 -8.70
CA SER A 502 -1.46 -13.81 -8.11
C SER A 502 -0.11 -13.46 -8.73
N GLY A 503 0.94 -13.58 -7.92
CA GLY A 503 2.34 -13.36 -8.30
C GLY A 503 3.22 -13.71 -7.09
N ASP A 504 4.45 -14.16 -7.33
CA ASP A 504 5.50 -14.44 -6.31
C ASP A 504 5.02 -15.14 -5.01
N GLY A 505 4.02 -16.02 -5.11
CA GLY A 505 3.42 -16.77 -3.99
C GLY A 505 2.26 -16.08 -3.25
N ASN A 506 2.00 -14.79 -3.52
CA ASN A 506 0.92 -14.03 -2.90
C ASN A 506 -0.36 -14.00 -3.77
N HIS A 507 -1.51 -13.79 -3.11
CA HIS A 507 -2.81 -13.59 -3.74
C HIS A 507 -3.49 -12.30 -3.24
N SER A 508 -4.07 -11.55 -4.17
CA SER A 508 -4.81 -10.31 -3.91
C SER A 508 -6.13 -10.26 -4.67
N TYR A 509 -6.98 -9.27 -4.36
CA TYR A 509 -8.28 -9.07 -5.02
C TYR A 509 -8.44 -7.66 -5.57
N LEU A 510 -8.82 -7.58 -6.85
CA LEU A 510 -9.17 -6.35 -7.54
C LEU A 510 -10.68 -6.27 -7.81
N TYR A 511 -11.17 -5.04 -7.98
CA TYR A 511 -12.57 -4.77 -8.33
C TYR A 511 -12.65 -3.81 -9.52
N LEU A 512 -13.13 -4.28 -10.67
CA LEU A 512 -13.43 -3.42 -11.82
C LEU A 512 -14.94 -3.11 -11.87
N ASN A 513 -15.31 -1.86 -12.13
CA ASN A 513 -16.69 -1.45 -12.36
C ASN A 513 -17.27 -2.22 -13.55
N ALA A 514 -18.36 -2.96 -13.32
CA ALA A 514 -18.94 -3.86 -14.32
C ALA A 514 -19.42 -3.14 -15.59
N TYR A 515 -19.77 -1.85 -15.51
CA TYR A 515 -20.33 -1.09 -16.63
C TYR A 515 -19.29 -0.26 -17.37
N SER A 516 -18.34 0.35 -16.64
CA SER A 516 -17.32 1.24 -17.23
C SER A 516 -15.98 0.56 -17.47
N GLY A 517 -15.73 -0.61 -16.86
CA GLY A 517 -14.46 -1.34 -16.94
C GLY A 517 -13.31 -0.68 -16.19
N GLU A 518 -13.59 0.29 -15.31
CA GLU A 518 -12.58 1.03 -14.52
C GLU A 518 -12.28 0.35 -13.18
N LEU A 519 -11.00 0.29 -12.80
CA LEU A 519 -10.55 -0.15 -11.49
C LEU A 519 -11.13 0.74 -10.37
N ILE A 520 -11.77 0.11 -9.39
CA ILE A 520 -12.38 0.73 -8.21
C ILE A 520 -11.43 0.67 -7.01
N CYS A 521 -10.78 -0.48 -6.82
CA CYS A 521 -10.00 -0.83 -5.63
C CYS A 521 -9.10 -2.04 -5.93
N ALA A 522 -7.92 -2.04 -5.31
CA ALA A 522 -7.02 -3.18 -5.16
C ALA A 522 -6.74 -3.43 -3.66
N LYS A 523 -6.10 -4.56 -3.38
CA LYS A 523 -5.41 -4.88 -2.13
C LYS A 523 -4.05 -5.49 -2.44
#